data_AF-A0A7L1Y2U7-F1
#
_entry.id   AF-A0A7L1Y2U7-F1
#
_cell.length_a   1.000
_cell.length_b   1.000
_cell.length_c   1.000
_cell.angle_alpha   90.00
_cell.angle_beta   90.00
_cell.angle_gamma   90.00
#
_symmetry.space_group_name_H-M   'P 1'
#
loop_
_entity.id
_entity.type
_entity.pdbx_description
1 polymer ?
#
loop_
_entity_poly.entity_id
_entity_poly.type
_entity_poly.pdbx_seq_one_letter_code
_entity_poly.pdbx_strand_id
1 'polypeptide(L)'
;KPALADETLGGRITASTFVLKQPRCVFDRLHEDAVIWLVVALPEAVANFSDNLEPGGPGREFQKFPQSALAYMTLNTTILNYPCDTNSRDITVLRVGSETRCAKDTSRPTCNGPLPGPGPYQVKFLALNGSEPVAQTEWSDPITLRTAQPSTSIPLMDSGHSAGMIALTAILSILFAILLAGLVAML
;
A
#
# COMPACT_ATOMS: atom_id res chain seq x y z
N LYS A 1 -12.94 3.13 -15.69
CA LYS A 1 -12.47 2.15 -14.68
C LYS A 1 -11.27 2.68 -13.89
N PRO A 2 -11.05 2.26 -12.63
CA PRO A 2 -9.85 2.59 -11.86
C PRO A 2 -8.59 2.05 -12.54
N ALA A 3 -7.49 2.76 -12.34
CA ALA A 3 -6.18 2.37 -12.86
C ALA A 3 -5.09 2.72 -11.85
N LEU A 4 -4.00 1.96 -11.90
CA LEU A 4 -2.79 2.27 -11.15
C LEU A 4 -2.26 3.67 -11.51
N ALA A 5 -1.61 4.32 -10.55
CA ALA A 5 -0.96 5.60 -10.74
C ALA A 5 0.22 5.52 -11.73
N ASP A 6 0.92 6.63 -11.95
CA ASP A 6 2.09 6.71 -12.84
C ASP A 6 3.12 5.59 -12.56
N GLU A 7 3.64 4.98 -13.63
CA GLU A 7 4.65 3.91 -13.58
C GLU A 7 5.97 4.36 -12.92
N THR A 8 6.28 5.66 -12.99
CA THR A 8 7.51 6.23 -12.42
C THR A 8 7.45 6.41 -10.90
N LEU A 9 6.26 6.26 -10.29
CA LEU A 9 6.09 6.46 -8.86
C LEU A 9 6.76 5.34 -8.04
N GLY A 10 7.74 5.71 -7.23
CA GLY A 10 8.36 4.80 -6.26
C GLY A 10 7.32 4.20 -5.32
N GLY A 11 7.40 2.88 -5.10
CA GLY A 11 6.45 2.18 -4.21
C GLY A 11 5.00 2.19 -4.71
N ARG A 12 4.78 2.34 -6.02
CA ARG A 12 3.47 2.20 -6.69
C ARG A 12 2.83 0.85 -6.43
N ILE A 13 3.63 -0.22 -6.42
CA ILE A 13 3.22 -1.58 -6.04
C ILE A 13 4.28 -2.13 -5.09
N THR A 14 3.85 -2.52 -3.89
CA THR A 14 4.67 -3.18 -2.88
C THR A 14 4.16 -4.60 -2.63
N ALA A 15 4.62 -5.26 -1.56
CA ALA A 15 4.11 -6.58 -1.18
C ALA A 15 2.75 -6.56 -0.50
N SER A 16 2.26 -5.38 -0.08
CA SER A 16 1.02 -5.24 0.66
C SER A 16 0.22 -3.98 0.32
N THR A 17 0.69 -3.18 -0.64
CA THR A 17 0.02 -1.95 -1.06
C THR A 17 0.13 -1.75 -2.57
N PHE A 18 -0.86 -1.07 -3.14
CA PHE A 18 -0.76 -0.51 -4.48
C PHE A 18 -1.32 0.91 -4.51
N VAL A 19 -0.99 1.66 -5.55
CA VAL A 19 -1.35 3.06 -5.69
C VAL A 19 -2.20 3.27 -6.94
N LEU A 20 -3.40 3.82 -6.76
CA LEU A 20 -4.35 4.17 -7.80
C LEU A 20 -4.30 5.66 -8.14
N LYS A 21 -4.72 5.99 -9.35
CA LYS A 21 -5.18 7.36 -9.68
C LYS A 21 -6.44 7.67 -8.85
N GLN A 22 -6.57 8.91 -8.38
CA GLN A 22 -7.81 9.40 -7.78
C GLN A 22 -8.94 9.41 -8.83
N PRO A 23 -10.20 9.12 -8.45
CA PRO A 23 -11.35 9.15 -9.37
C PRO A 23 -11.84 10.58 -9.61
N ARG A 24 -10.92 11.50 -9.98
CA ARG A 24 -11.25 12.88 -10.31
C ARG A 24 -12.08 12.94 -11.58
N CYS A 25 -13.09 13.82 -11.61
CA CYS A 25 -14.07 13.94 -12.70
C CYS A 25 -14.85 12.67 -13.04
N VAL A 26 -14.88 11.67 -12.15
CA VAL A 26 -15.67 10.44 -12.37
C VAL A 26 -17.10 10.61 -11.83
N PHE A 27 -17.26 11.39 -10.78
CA PHE A 27 -18.48 11.51 -9.98
C PHE A 27 -18.98 12.97 -9.89
N ASP A 28 -18.70 13.76 -10.92
CA ASP A 28 -18.93 15.21 -11.00
C ASP A 28 -20.40 15.66 -10.88
N ARG A 29 -21.35 14.74 -11.02
CA ARG A 29 -22.80 15.01 -10.94
C ARG A 29 -23.46 14.48 -9.66
N LEU A 30 -22.68 13.98 -8.71
CA LEU A 30 -23.22 13.50 -7.43
C LEU A 30 -23.55 14.65 -6.49
N HIS A 31 -24.54 14.43 -5.63
CA HIS A 31 -24.77 15.28 -4.46
C HIS A 31 -23.54 15.24 -3.53
N GLU A 32 -23.24 16.37 -2.87
CA GLU A 32 -22.06 16.50 -2.00
C GLU A 32 -22.04 15.51 -0.83
N ASP A 33 -23.22 15.07 -0.38
CA ASP A 33 -23.41 14.13 0.72
C ASP A 33 -23.10 12.67 0.34
N ALA A 34 -22.91 12.38 -0.96
CA ALA A 34 -22.57 11.03 -1.40
C ALA A 34 -21.16 10.65 -0.94
N VAL A 35 -21.06 9.45 -0.35
CA VAL A 35 -19.80 8.89 0.13
C VAL A 35 -19.25 7.94 -0.92
N ILE A 36 -18.07 8.26 -1.45
CA ILE A 36 -17.32 7.43 -2.39
C ILE A 36 -16.49 6.44 -1.60
N TRP A 37 -16.65 5.17 -1.93
CA TRP A 37 -15.91 4.05 -1.39
C TRP A 37 -15.05 3.39 -2.46
N LEU A 38 -13.90 2.85 -2.06
CA LEU A 38 -13.15 1.91 -2.86
C LEU A 38 -13.55 0.49 -2.45
N VAL A 39 -14.07 -0.28 -3.41
CA VAL A 39 -14.25 -1.72 -3.27
C VAL A 39 -12.94 -2.41 -3.66
N VAL A 40 -12.44 -3.30 -2.80
CA VAL A 40 -11.30 -4.17 -3.08
C VAL A 40 -11.77 -5.61 -3.05
N ALA A 41 -11.54 -6.35 -4.14
CA ALA A 41 -12.07 -7.68 -4.35
C ALA A 41 -11.03 -8.66 -4.87
N LEU A 42 -11.22 -9.94 -4.51
CA LEU A 42 -10.63 -11.04 -5.26
C LEU A 42 -11.47 -11.33 -6.52
N PRO A 43 -10.89 -11.94 -7.57
CA PRO A 43 -11.59 -12.22 -8.82
C PRO A 43 -12.89 -13.01 -8.63
N GLU A 44 -12.93 -13.91 -7.65
CA GLU A 44 -14.08 -14.76 -7.32
C GLU A 44 -15.30 -13.94 -6.87
N ALA A 45 -15.09 -12.74 -6.32
CA ALA A 45 -16.17 -11.87 -5.86
C ALA A 45 -16.71 -10.95 -6.96
N VAL A 46 -15.96 -10.71 -8.05
CA VAL A 46 -16.26 -9.65 -9.02
C VAL A 46 -17.62 -9.83 -9.70
N ALA A 47 -17.93 -11.04 -10.15
CA ALA A 47 -19.16 -11.34 -10.90
C ALA A 47 -20.44 -11.25 -10.03
N ASN A 48 -20.31 -11.50 -8.73
CA ASN A 48 -21.45 -11.64 -7.80
C ASN A 48 -21.45 -10.54 -6.72
N PHE A 49 -20.65 -9.49 -6.88
CA PHE A 49 -20.60 -8.39 -5.93
C PHE A 49 -21.90 -7.58 -6.00
N SER A 50 -22.61 -7.47 -4.87
CA SER A 50 -23.80 -6.62 -4.74
C SER A 50 -23.41 -5.24 -4.20
N ASP A 51 -23.86 -4.19 -4.88
CA ASP A 51 -23.59 -2.80 -4.50
C ASP A 51 -24.44 -2.32 -3.33
N ASN A 52 -25.54 -3.00 -3.03
CA ASN A 52 -26.46 -2.64 -1.94
C ASN A 52 -25.95 -3.07 -0.56
N LEU A 53 -24.70 -3.52 -0.45
CA LEU A 53 -24.13 -4.04 0.78
C LEU A 53 -23.54 -2.93 1.64
N GLU A 54 -23.75 -3.04 2.94
CA GLU A 54 -23.22 -2.07 3.91
C GLU A 54 -21.69 -2.17 4.02
N PRO A 55 -20.95 -1.06 3.86
CA PRO A 55 -19.51 -1.03 4.08
C PRO A 55 -19.13 -1.48 5.49
N GLY A 56 -18.31 -2.53 5.59
CA GLY A 56 -17.90 -3.09 6.88
C GLY A 56 -18.98 -3.92 7.59
N GLY A 57 -20.11 -4.21 6.94
CA GLY A 57 -21.10 -5.15 7.43
C GLY A 57 -20.64 -6.62 7.38
N PRO A 58 -21.50 -7.56 7.78
CA PRO A 58 -21.16 -8.98 7.83
C PRO A 58 -20.65 -9.54 6.49
N GLY A 59 -19.47 -10.15 6.51
CA GLY A 59 -18.83 -10.73 5.32
C GLY A 59 -18.07 -9.71 4.47
N ARG A 60 -17.91 -8.47 4.96
CA ARG A 60 -17.23 -7.35 4.27
C ARG A 60 -16.22 -6.64 5.17
N GLU A 61 -15.97 -7.17 6.35
CA GLU A 61 -14.97 -6.66 7.28
C GLU A 61 -13.57 -6.94 6.72
N PHE A 62 -12.70 -5.92 6.70
CA PHE A 62 -11.32 -6.05 6.25
C PHE A 62 -10.59 -7.21 6.95
N GLN A 63 -10.82 -7.39 8.26
CA GLN A 63 -10.14 -8.41 9.06
C GLN A 63 -10.50 -9.85 8.65
N LYS A 64 -11.59 -10.04 7.89
CA LYS A 64 -12.00 -11.34 7.34
C LYS A 64 -11.49 -11.56 5.91
N PHE A 65 -10.87 -10.55 5.31
CA PHE A 65 -10.27 -10.62 3.97
C PHE A 65 -8.87 -11.25 4.04
N PRO A 66 -8.54 -12.25 3.19
CA PRO A 66 -9.32 -12.78 2.08
C PRO A 66 -10.05 -14.10 2.43
N GLN A 67 -10.04 -14.54 3.70
CA GLN A 67 -10.45 -15.92 4.04
C GLN A 67 -11.96 -16.14 3.98
N SER A 68 -12.75 -15.26 4.61
CA SER A 68 -14.22 -15.39 4.69
C SER A 68 -14.95 -14.19 4.09
N ALA A 69 -14.26 -13.06 3.89
CA ALA A 69 -14.71 -11.96 3.05
C ALA A 69 -13.87 -11.95 1.76
N LEU A 70 -14.53 -12.07 0.60
CA LEU A 70 -13.85 -12.04 -0.71
C LEU A 70 -13.74 -10.63 -1.30
N ALA A 71 -14.39 -9.65 -0.67
CA ALA A 71 -14.26 -8.25 -1.00
C ALA A 71 -14.69 -7.37 0.18
N TYR A 72 -14.05 -6.23 0.34
CA TYR A 72 -14.31 -5.25 1.40
C TYR A 72 -14.34 -3.83 0.82
N MET A 73 -14.80 -2.88 1.62
CA MET A 73 -14.90 -1.47 1.23
C MET A 73 -14.04 -0.61 2.16
N THR A 74 -13.31 0.35 1.59
CA THR A 74 -12.38 1.20 2.33
C THR A 74 -12.22 2.57 1.67
N LEU A 75 -11.36 3.42 2.22
CA LEU A 75 -11.00 4.74 1.69
C LEU A 75 -12.24 5.62 1.41
N ASN A 76 -13.18 5.64 2.35
CA ASN A 76 -14.37 6.46 2.21
C ASN A 76 -14.03 7.94 2.20
N THR A 77 -14.72 8.68 1.35
CA THR A 77 -14.55 10.13 1.26
C THR A 77 -15.70 10.78 0.50
N THR A 78 -15.80 12.11 0.54
CA THR A 78 -16.78 12.86 -0.25
C THR A 78 -16.20 13.30 -1.59
N ILE A 79 -17.07 13.71 -2.52
CA ILE A 79 -16.67 14.22 -3.84
C ILE A 79 -15.72 15.42 -3.77
N LEU A 80 -15.81 16.22 -2.69
CA LEU A 80 -14.96 17.40 -2.46
C LEU A 80 -13.47 17.06 -2.38
N ASN A 81 -13.11 15.81 -2.03
CA ASN A 81 -11.72 15.36 -1.99
C ASN A 81 -11.18 14.88 -3.34
N TYR A 82 -12.02 14.82 -4.38
CA TYR A 82 -11.64 14.48 -5.75
C TYR A 82 -12.02 15.56 -6.77
N PRO A 83 -11.57 16.82 -6.57
CA PRO A 83 -11.92 17.90 -7.47
C PRO A 83 -11.39 17.66 -8.89
N CYS A 84 -12.13 18.14 -9.88
CA CYS A 84 -11.74 18.05 -11.27
C CYS A 84 -10.47 18.85 -11.58
N ASP A 85 -10.36 20.03 -10.98
CA ASP A 85 -9.20 20.89 -11.17
C ASP A 85 -7.97 20.23 -10.57
N THR A 86 -6.97 20.02 -11.42
CA THR A 86 -5.66 19.54 -11.01
C THR A 86 -4.68 20.71 -11.11
N ASN A 87 -4.25 21.23 -9.96
CA ASN A 87 -3.01 21.99 -9.94
C ASN A 87 -1.90 20.99 -10.29
N SER A 88 -1.28 21.17 -11.46
CA SER A 88 -0.37 20.20 -12.09
C SER A 88 0.92 19.87 -11.31
N ARG A 89 1.10 20.45 -10.11
CA ARG A 89 2.31 20.30 -9.27
C ARG A 89 2.14 19.31 -8.12
N ASP A 90 0.92 18.94 -7.76
CA ASP A 90 0.68 18.02 -6.63
C ASP A 90 0.58 16.57 -7.09
N ILE A 91 1.29 15.67 -6.41
CA ILE A 91 1.17 14.23 -6.64
C ILE A 91 -0.09 13.73 -5.91
N THR A 92 -1.18 13.57 -6.66
CA THR A 92 -2.47 13.14 -6.10
C THR A 92 -2.75 11.67 -6.40
N VAL A 93 -2.66 10.81 -5.39
CA VAL A 93 -2.83 9.36 -5.54
C VAL A 93 -3.61 8.74 -4.39
N LEU A 94 -4.14 7.54 -4.58
CA LEU A 94 -4.80 6.74 -3.55
C LEU A 94 -3.98 5.49 -3.26
N ARG A 95 -3.42 5.39 -2.06
CA ARG A 95 -2.69 4.20 -1.62
C ARG A 95 -3.64 3.23 -0.93
N VAL A 96 -3.79 2.05 -1.51
CA VAL A 96 -4.55 0.94 -0.92
C VAL A 96 -3.64 0.12 -0.03
N GLY A 97 -4.09 -0.17 1.18
CA GLY A 97 -3.40 -0.97 2.18
C GLY A 97 -2.44 -0.24 3.11
N SER A 98 -2.55 1.09 3.25
CA SER A 98 -1.59 1.89 4.02
C SER A 98 -1.80 1.92 5.54
N GLU A 99 -2.94 1.45 6.05
CA GLU A 99 -3.30 1.56 7.47
C GLU A 99 -2.91 0.32 8.27
N THR A 100 -1.61 0.18 8.57
CA THR A 100 -1.07 -0.96 9.34
C THR A 100 -1.67 -1.09 10.75
N ARG A 101 -2.06 0.03 11.37
CA ARG A 101 -2.58 0.06 12.75
C ARG A 101 -3.95 -0.61 12.90
N CYS A 102 -4.81 -0.56 11.88
CA CYS A 102 -6.15 -1.14 11.97
C CYS A 102 -6.23 -2.58 11.47
N ALA A 103 -5.11 -3.19 11.07
CA ALA A 103 -5.08 -4.51 10.47
C ALA A 103 -5.71 -5.60 11.37
N LYS A 104 -5.65 -5.42 12.69
CA LYS A 104 -6.24 -6.31 13.69
C LYS A 104 -7.38 -5.67 14.49
N ASP A 105 -7.74 -4.43 14.17
CA ASP A 105 -8.74 -3.66 14.92
C ASP A 105 -10.14 -3.92 14.35
N THR A 106 -10.87 -4.85 14.97
CA THR A 106 -12.23 -5.22 14.56
C THR A 106 -13.27 -4.14 14.79
N SER A 107 -12.95 -3.08 15.56
CA SER A 107 -13.84 -1.91 15.69
C SER A 107 -13.85 -1.04 14.42
N ARG A 108 -12.91 -1.27 13.50
CA ARG A 108 -12.76 -0.55 12.23
C ARG A 108 -12.86 -1.52 11.04
N PRO A 109 -14.07 -2.02 10.70
CA PRO A 109 -14.25 -3.04 9.68
C PRO A 109 -13.98 -2.55 8.25
N THR A 110 -13.97 -1.23 8.01
CA THR A 110 -13.67 -0.60 6.71
C THR A 110 -12.21 -0.16 6.56
N CYS A 111 -11.33 -0.69 7.40
CA CYS A 111 -9.90 -0.40 7.44
C CYS A 111 -9.22 -0.50 6.07
N ASN A 112 -8.37 0.49 5.73
CA ASN A 112 -7.49 0.42 4.56
C ASN A 112 -6.21 -0.37 4.89
N GLY A 113 -6.37 -1.57 5.43
CA GLY A 113 -5.28 -2.34 6.01
C GLY A 113 -4.41 -3.04 4.95
N PRO A 114 -3.17 -3.44 5.31
CA PRO A 114 -2.22 -4.04 4.38
C PRO A 114 -2.79 -5.29 3.69
N LEU A 115 -2.61 -5.38 2.38
CA LEU A 115 -3.11 -6.50 1.61
C LEU A 115 -2.34 -7.79 1.95
N PRO A 116 -3.04 -8.92 2.07
CA PRO A 116 -2.51 -10.15 2.67
C PRO A 116 -1.56 -10.95 1.79
N GLY A 117 -1.48 -10.68 0.48
CA GLY A 117 -0.67 -11.47 -0.45
C GLY A 117 -0.58 -10.85 -1.85
N PRO A 118 -0.06 -11.60 -2.84
CA PRO A 118 0.15 -11.08 -4.20
C PRO A 118 -1.15 -10.77 -4.97
N GLY A 119 -2.30 -11.26 -4.53
CA GLY A 119 -3.56 -11.14 -5.28
C GLY A 119 -3.71 -12.24 -6.34
N PRO A 120 -4.31 -11.94 -7.51
CA PRO A 120 -4.64 -10.61 -8.02
C PRO A 120 -5.83 -9.95 -7.30
N TYR A 121 -5.84 -8.62 -7.28
CA TYR A 121 -6.93 -7.81 -6.75
C TYR A 121 -7.62 -7.06 -7.88
N GLN A 122 -8.94 -6.86 -7.77
CA GLN A 122 -9.70 -5.97 -8.64
C GLN A 122 -10.42 -4.94 -7.79
N VAL A 123 -10.51 -3.71 -8.31
CA VAL A 123 -11.13 -2.61 -7.58
C VAL A 123 -12.16 -1.88 -8.42
N LYS A 124 -13.13 -1.27 -7.75
CA LYS A 124 -14.03 -0.27 -8.34
C LYS A 124 -14.33 0.82 -7.32
N PHE A 125 -14.71 2.00 -7.79
CA PHE A 125 -15.28 3.02 -6.94
C PHE A 125 -16.81 2.89 -6.94
N LEU A 126 -17.40 2.98 -5.76
CA LEU A 126 -18.85 2.91 -5.53
C LEU A 126 -19.25 4.11 -4.68
N ALA A 127 -20.15 4.93 -5.18
CA ALA A 127 -20.71 6.06 -4.43
C ALA A 127 -22.06 5.67 -3.84
N LEU A 128 -22.22 5.92 -2.54
CA LEU A 128 -23.41 5.62 -1.77
C LEU A 128 -24.02 6.91 -1.20
N ASN A 129 -25.34 7.03 -1.24
CA ASN A 129 -26.09 7.99 -0.43
C ASN A 129 -26.77 7.22 0.71
N GLY A 130 -26.20 7.30 1.92
CA GLY A 130 -26.49 6.33 2.97
C GLY A 130 -26.10 4.92 2.53
N SER A 131 -27.07 4.02 2.38
CA SER A 131 -26.87 2.65 1.88
C SER A 131 -27.26 2.47 0.41
N GLU A 132 -27.78 3.50 -0.26
CA GLU A 132 -28.25 3.42 -1.63
C GLU A 132 -27.11 3.69 -2.62
N PRO A 133 -26.83 2.77 -3.57
CA PRO A 133 -25.88 3.02 -4.66
C PRO A 133 -26.38 4.10 -5.62
N VAL A 134 -25.61 5.18 -5.75
CA VAL A 134 -25.97 6.31 -6.64
C VAL A 134 -25.09 6.41 -7.89
N ALA A 135 -23.85 5.89 -7.83
CA ALA A 135 -22.98 5.77 -8.99
C ALA A 135 -21.86 4.76 -8.74
N GLN A 136 -21.27 4.24 -9.82
CA GLN A 136 -20.11 3.36 -9.73
C GLN A 136 -19.24 3.44 -10.98
N THR A 137 -17.99 2.97 -10.85
CA THR A 137 -17.13 2.68 -11.99
C THR A 137 -17.21 1.20 -12.38
N GLU A 138 -16.83 0.89 -13.60
CA GLU A 138 -16.40 -0.47 -13.96
C GLU A 138 -15.25 -0.95 -13.06
N TRP A 139 -15.06 -2.27 -12.97
CA TRP A 139 -13.91 -2.89 -12.33
C TRP A 139 -12.60 -2.56 -13.05
N SER A 140 -11.51 -2.47 -12.29
CA SER A 140 -10.17 -2.35 -12.82
C SER A 140 -9.71 -3.63 -13.51
N ASP A 141 -8.64 -3.52 -14.28
CA ASP A 141 -7.84 -4.68 -14.65
C ASP A 141 -7.25 -5.34 -13.38
N PRO A 142 -6.92 -6.64 -13.40
CA PRO A 142 -6.31 -7.33 -12.26
C PRO A 142 -4.98 -6.69 -11.84
N ILE A 143 -4.81 -6.48 -10.53
CA ILE A 143 -3.63 -5.86 -9.92
C ILE A 143 -2.90 -6.93 -9.10
N THR A 144 -1.68 -7.27 -9.50
CA THR A 144 -0.81 -8.21 -8.78
C THR A 144 0.26 -7.45 -7.99
N LEU A 145 0.36 -7.75 -6.70
CA LEU A 145 1.38 -7.21 -5.81
C LEU A 145 2.73 -7.92 -5.96
N ARG A 146 3.78 -7.30 -5.43
CA ARG A 146 5.11 -7.92 -5.41
C ARG A 146 5.13 -9.06 -4.39
N THR A 147 5.71 -10.19 -4.73
CA THR A 147 5.96 -11.25 -3.73
C THR A 147 7.14 -10.84 -2.84
N ALA A 148 6.92 -10.75 -1.53
CA ALA A 148 8.02 -10.59 -0.59
C ALA A 148 8.87 -11.86 -0.57
N GLN A 149 10.19 -11.71 -0.67
CA GLN A 149 11.11 -12.83 -0.44
C GLN A 149 11.11 -13.19 1.05
N PRO A 150 11.00 -14.49 1.41
CA PRO A 150 11.18 -14.92 2.78
C PRO A 150 12.54 -14.47 3.31
N SER A 151 12.61 -14.02 4.56
CA SER A 151 13.88 -13.64 5.20
C SER A 151 14.90 -14.79 5.20
N THR A 152 14.44 -16.04 5.23
CA THR A 152 15.26 -17.25 5.12
C THR A 152 15.87 -17.48 3.75
N SER A 153 15.34 -16.83 2.70
CA SER A 153 15.86 -16.90 1.33
C SER A 153 16.85 -15.79 1.01
N ILE A 154 16.98 -14.79 1.89
CA ILE A 154 18.03 -13.80 1.78
C ILE A 154 19.32 -14.53 2.19
N PRO A 155 20.31 -14.69 1.29
CA PRO A 155 21.58 -15.24 1.70
C PRO A 155 22.08 -14.37 2.84
N LEU A 156 22.23 -14.98 4.03
CA LEU A 156 23.05 -14.41 5.09
C LEU A 156 24.38 -14.19 4.40
N MET A 157 24.70 -12.93 4.08
CA MET A 157 26.01 -12.61 3.55
C MET A 157 27.00 -13.29 4.47
N ASP A 158 27.78 -14.16 3.84
CA ASP A 158 28.87 -14.91 4.42
C ASP A 158 29.52 -14.07 5.51
N SER A 159 29.71 -14.63 6.70
CA SER A 159 30.37 -13.97 7.83
C SER A 159 31.87 -13.74 7.57
N GLY A 160 32.25 -13.56 6.31
CA GLY A 160 33.54 -13.07 5.88
C GLY A 160 33.72 -11.66 6.41
N HIS A 161 34.63 -11.55 7.38
CA HIS A 161 35.10 -10.30 7.98
C HIS A 161 34.90 -9.10 7.07
N SER A 162 34.00 -8.19 7.49
CA SER A 162 33.73 -6.94 6.80
C SER A 162 35.05 -6.31 6.37
N ALA A 163 35.21 -6.05 5.06
CA ALA A 163 36.39 -5.36 4.54
C ALA A 163 36.67 -4.05 5.30
N GLY A 164 35.63 -3.43 5.88
CA GLY A 164 35.76 -2.28 6.78
C GLY A 164 36.48 -2.60 8.09
N MET A 165 36.26 -3.78 8.69
CA MET A 165 36.98 -4.21 9.88
C MET A 165 38.46 -4.47 9.59
N ILE A 166 38.78 -5.08 8.44
CA ILE A 166 40.17 -5.30 8.00
C ILE A 166 40.87 -3.96 7.73
N ALA A 167 40.18 -3.03 7.05
CA ALA A 167 40.72 -1.69 6.80
C ALA A 167 40.99 -0.93 8.11
N LEU A 168 40.06 -0.99 9.08
CA LEU A 168 40.21 -0.34 10.38
C LEU A 168 41.37 -0.93 11.19
N THR A 169 41.51 -2.25 11.26
CA THR A 169 42.62 -2.88 12.01
C THR A 169 43.98 -2.58 11.38
N ALA A 170 44.06 -2.55 10.05
CA ALA A 170 45.29 -2.18 9.34
C ALA A 170 45.68 -0.71 9.62
N ILE A 171 44.72 0.22 9.51
CA ILE A 171 44.95 1.65 9.79
C ILE A 171 45.39 1.86 11.25
N LEU A 172 44.67 1.27 12.21
CA LEU A 172 45.05 1.39 13.62
C LEU A 172 46.44 0.81 13.89
N SER A 173 46.78 -0.34 13.30
CA SER A 173 48.09 -0.97 13.49
C SER A 173 49.22 -0.09 12.94
N ILE A 174 49.03 0.52 11.77
CA ILE A 174 50.02 1.41 11.16
C ILE A 174 50.19 2.68 12.01
N LEU A 175 49.09 3.32 12.41
CA LEU A 175 49.14 4.53 13.24
C LEU A 175 49.80 4.26 14.59
N PHE A 176 49.53 3.12 15.19
CA PHE A 176 50.16 2.71 16.46
C PHE A 176 51.66 2.47 16.31
N ALA A 177 52.10 1.81 15.23
CA ALA A 177 53.52 1.62 14.94
C ALA A 177 54.25 2.95 14.72
N ILE A 178 53.64 3.90 13.99
CA ILE A 178 54.20 5.25 13.79
C ILE A 178 54.33 5.98 15.12
N LEU A 179 53.32 5.90 15.99
CA LEU A 179 53.34 6.53 17.31
C LEU A 179 54.46 5.96 18.19
N LEU A 180 54.63 4.63 18.21
CA LEU A 180 55.72 3.98 18.96
C LEU A 180 57.09 4.37 18.42
N ALA A 181 57.28 4.39 17.10
CA ALA A 181 58.54 4.81 16.49
C ALA A 181 58.88 6.27 16.82
N GLY A 182 57.88 7.15 16.82
CA GLY A 182 58.04 8.55 17.25
C GLY A 182 58.44 8.66 18.72
N LEU A 183 57.83 7.88 19.62
CA LEU A 183 58.20 7.87 21.03
C LEU A 183 59.65 7.40 21.23
N VAL A 184 60.07 6.33 20.54
CA VAL A 184 61.44 5.80 20.61
C VAL A 184 62.46 6.80 20.07
N ALA A 185 62.15 7.50 18.98
CA ALA A 185 63.05 8.51 18.42
C ALA A 185 63.24 9.75 19.33
N MET A 186 62.36 9.94 20.31
CA MET A 186 62.41 11.04 21.28
C MET A 186 63.07 10.64 22.62
N LEU A 187 63.44 9.37 22.78
CA LEU A 187 64.17 8.81 23.93
C LEU A 187 65.69 8.84 23.67
#